data_AF-A0A383ALI5-F1
#
_entry.id   AF-A0A383ALI5-F1
#
_cell.length_a   1.000
_cell.length_b   1.000
_cell.length_c   1.000
_cell.angle_alpha   90.00
_cell.angle_beta   90.00
_cell.angle_gamma   90.00
#
_symmetry.space_group_name_H-M   'P 1'
#
loop_
_entity.id
_entity.type
_entity.pdbx_description
1 polymer ?
#
loop_
_entity_poly.entity_id
_entity_poly.type
_entity_poly.pdbx_seq_one_letter_code
_entity_poly.pdbx_strand_id
1 'polypeptide(L)'
;LIPVDLEPIGTPDVYGLDRVFVYVRLMSEPDTDQDRSMDTLEMGGHPIVRIAVPEKIEIGCEFFRWEFATAAAGAILNINPFNQPNVQESKDYTKSLTNEYERIGSLPTESPVLETAGIKVYTDQANALALATWIARGTLESCLRGHINRLELKDYVAINAYLEMNPENHELLQQIRKVIRNHKKVATTLGFGPRFLHSTGQLHKGGPNTGLFIQITSDDAEDLAIPGREFTFSVLKEAQSTGDYLALST
;
A
#
# COMPACT_ATOMS: atom_id res chain seq x y z
N LEU A 1 1.76 12.75 5.35
CA LEU A 1 1.19 11.89 6.40
C LEU A 1 0.62 10.66 5.72
N ILE A 2 0.88 9.48 6.26
CA ILE A 2 0.47 8.20 5.67
C ILE A 2 -0.36 7.47 6.70
N PRO A 3 -1.64 7.14 6.41
CA PRO A 3 -2.40 6.30 7.31
C PRO A 3 -1.81 4.89 7.28
N VAL A 4 -1.47 4.38 8.47
CA VAL A 4 -0.94 3.03 8.66
C VAL A 4 -1.98 2.25 9.44
N ASP A 5 -2.75 1.42 8.73
CA ASP A 5 -3.75 0.53 9.32
C ASP A 5 -3.25 -0.91 9.31
N LEU A 6 -3.78 -1.72 10.22
CA LEU A 6 -3.50 -3.16 10.33
C LEU A 6 -2.02 -3.53 10.52
N GLU A 7 -1.10 -2.57 10.75
CA GLU A 7 0.29 -2.85 11.12
C GLU A 7 0.28 -3.44 12.54
N PRO A 8 0.74 -4.67 12.75
CA PRO A 8 0.67 -5.28 14.08
C PRO A 8 1.57 -4.52 15.06
N ILE A 9 1.09 -4.19 16.26
CA ILE A 9 1.88 -3.41 17.22
C ILE A 9 3.18 -4.14 17.57
N GLY A 10 4.30 -3.41 17.57
CA GLY A 10 5.63 -3.89 17.93
C GLY A 10 6.21 -3.17 19.15
N THR A 11 7.42 -3.53 19.53
CA THR A 11 8.18 -2.85 20.59
C THR A 11 8.73 -1.50 20.09
N PRO A 12 9.08 -0.55 20.97
CA PRO A 12 9.48 0.80 20.55
C PRO A 12 10.67 0.83 19.58
N ASP A 13 11.57 -0.14 19.69
CA ASP A 13 12.79 -0.22 18.89
C ASP A 13 12.57 -0.62 17.43
N VAL A 14 11.38 -1.12 17.05
CA VAL A 14 11.04 -1.48 15.66
C VAL A 14 10.45 -0.32 14.85
N TYR A 15 10.26 0.84 15.48
CA TYR A 15 9.69 2.03 14.85
C TYR A 15 10.75 3.13 14.69
N GLY A 16 10.64 3.91 13.62
CA GLY A 16 11.43 5.11 13.42
C GLY A 16 10.78 6.32 14.11
N LEU A 17 11.36 7.51 13.88
CA LEU A 17 10.78 8.80 14.30
C LEU A 17 9.68 9.29 13.33
N ASP A 18 9.12 8.37 12.54
CA ASP A 18 8.16 8.59 11.47
C ASP A 18 6.73 8.21 11.87
N ARG A 19 6.49 7.96 13.17
CA ARG A 19 5.19 7.52 13.71
C ARG A 19 4.56 8.55 14.62
N VAL A 20 3.24 8.62 14.52
CA VAL A 20 2.33 9.10 15.56
C VAL A 20 1.27 8.03 15.71
N PHE A 21 1.07 7.54 16.93
CA PHE A 21 0.05 6.55 17.21
C PHE A 21 -1.23 7.23 17.65
N VAL A 22 -2.36 6.75 17.16
CA VAL A 22 -3.68 7.19 17.62
C VAL A 22 -4.32 5.99 18.32
N TYR A 23 -4.52 6.13 19.63
CA TYR A 23 -5.15 5.09 20.44
C TYR A 23 -6.59 5.47 20.76
N VAL A 24 -7.53 4.92 19.99
CA VAL A 24 -8.97 5.04 20.21
C VAL A 24 -9.41 3.93 21.16
N ARG A 25 -9.49 4.25 22.45
CA ARG A 25 -9.71 3.30 23.54
C ARG A 25 -11.19 3.21 23.90
N LEU A 26 -11.80 2.03 23.77
CA LEU A 26 -13.14 1.76 24.29
C LEU A 26 -13.08 1.61 25.81
N MET A 27 -13.81 2.45 26.54
CA MET A 27 -13.76 2.45 28.01
C MET A 27 -14.63 1.37 28.63
N SER A 28 -15.76 1.02 28.00
CA SER A 28 -16.67 -0.01 28.52
C SER A 28 -16.12 -1.44 28.36
N GLU A 29 -15.19 -1.66 27.44
CA GLU A 29 -14.50 -2.94 27.21
C GLU A 29 -13.00 -2.71 26.99
N PRO A 30 -12.23 -2.41 28.05
CA PRO A 30 -10.82 -2.08 27.93
C PRO A 30 -9.97 -3.30 27.58
N ASP A 31 -8.97 -3.11 26.72
CA ASP A 31 -7.95 -4.11 26.39
C ASP A 31 -6.64 -3.77 27.09
N THR A 32 -6.33 -4.52 28.16
CA THR A 32 -5.14 -4.28 28.98
C THR A 32 -3.82 -4.59 28.27
N ASP A 33 -3.82 -5.42 27.23
CA ASP A 33 -2.63 -5.69 26.42
C ASP A 33 -2.34 -4.51 25.48
N GLN A 34 -3.40 -3.91 24.89
CA GLN A 34 -3.26 -2.68 24.12
C GLN A 34 -2.81 -1.50 24.99
N ASP A 35 -3.40 -1.33 26.18
CA ASP A 35 -3.01 -0.28 27.13
C ASP A 35 -1.50 -0.36 27.43
N ARG A 36 -1.01 -1.54 27.82
CA ARG A 36 0.42 -1.77 28.09
C ARG A 36 1.31 -1.52 26.88
N SER A 37 0.83 -1.89 25.69
CA SER A 37 1.57 -1.65 24.45
C SER A 37 1.73 -0.16 24.17
N MET A 38 0.66 0.63 24.35
CA MET A 38 0.71 2.09 24.20
C MET A 38 1.62 2.75 25.24
N ASP A 39 1.55 2.31 26.50
CA ASP A 39 2.42 2.81 27.57
C ASP A 39 3.90 2.51 27.26
N THR A 40 4.19 1.31 26.75
CA THR A 40 5.55 0.91 26.34
C THR A 40 6.06 1.79 25.19
N LEU A 41 5.22 2.08 24.19
CA LEU A 41 5.56 2.98 23.08
C LEU A 41 5.82 4.41 23.55
N GLU A 42 4.97 4.92 24.44
CA GLU A 42 5.09 6.26 25.03
C GLU A 42 6.38 6.39 25.86
N MET A 43 6.69 5.40 26.71
CA MET A 43 7.97 5.33 27.43
C MET A 43 9.17 5.23 26.50
N GLY A 44 8.99 4.63 25.33
CA GLY A 44 9.98 4.57 24.25
C GLY A 44 10.16 5.87 23.48
N GLY A 45 9.39 6.93 23.79
CA GLY A 45 9.49 8.25 23.18
C GLY A 45 8.61 8.45 21.95
N HIS A 46 7.71 7.51 21.63
CA HIS A 46 6.78 7.67 20.51
C HIS A 46 5.59 8.54 20.89
N PRO A 47 5.18 9.50 20.05
CA PRO A 47 4.02 10.34 20.33
C PRO A 47 2.72 9.54 20.20
N ILE A 48 1.90 9.58 21.25
CA ILE A 48 0.59 8.90 21.31
C ILE A 48 -0.52 9.93 21.49
N VAL A 49 -1.54 9.89 20.62
CA VAL A 49 -2.79 10.62 20.79
C VAL A 49 -3.82 9.65 21.36
N ARG A 50 -4.23 9.85 22.61
CA ARG A 50 -5.21 8.99 23.29
C ARG A 50 -6.60 9.60 23.21
N ILE A 51 -7.57 8.80 22.75
CA ILE A 51 -8.96 9.19 22.63
C ILE A 51 -9.80 8.16 23.37
N ALA A 52 -10.47 8.59 24.43
CA ALA A 52 -11.40 7.74 25.17
C ALA A 52 -12.76 7.75 24.47
N VAL A 53 -13.27 6.56 24.17
CA VAL A 53 -14.62 6.33 23.65
C VAL A 53 -15.39 5.59 24.75
N PRO A 54 -16.32 6.24 25.47
CA PRO A 54 -16.97 5.60 26.62
C PRO A 54 -17.73 4.34 26.22
N GLU A 55 -18.59 4.43 25.20
CA GLU A 55 -19.39 3.33 24.67
C GLU A 55 -19.26 3.15 23.15
N LYS A 56 -19.56 1.95 22.64
CA LYS A 56 -19.44 1.60 21.21
C LYS A 56 -20.19 2.56 20.28
N ILE A 57 -21.34 3.08 20.72
CA ILE A 57 -22.17 3.99 19.91
C ILE A 57 -21.49 5.35 19.69
N GLU A 58 -20.59 5.75 20.57
CA GLU A 58 -19.87 7.03 20.50
C GLU A 58 -18.72 7.01 19.49
N ILE A 59 -18.47 5.88 18.81
CA ILE A 59 -17.61 5.86 17.62
C ILE A 59 -18.10 6.85 16.54
N GLY A 60 -19.40 7.16 16.52
CA GLY A 60 -20.00 8.22 15.72
C GLY A 60 -19.32 9.58 15.91
N CYS A 61 -18.93 9.91 17.14
CA CYS A 61 -18.24 11.16 17.46
C CYS A 61 -16.85 11.21 16.84
N GLU A 62 -16.17 10.06 16.74
CA GLU A 62 -14.84 9.99 16.13
C GLU A 62 -14.90 10.16 14.61
N PHE A 63 -15.91 9.60 13.93
CA PHE A 63 -16.13 9.91 12.51
C PHE A 63 -16.21 11.43 12.27
N PHE A 64 -17.07 12.12 13.02
CA PHE A 64 -17.18 13.59 12.91
C PHE A 64 -15.87 14.31 13.25
N ARG A 65 -15.18 13.90 14.32
CA ARG A 65 -13.89 14.49 14.73
C ARG A 65 -12.86 14.41 13.61
N TRP A 66 -12.71 13.24 13.00
CA TRP A 66 -11.71 13.00 11.94
C TRP A 66 -12.09 13.67 10.62
N GLU A 67 -13.38 13.72 10.26
CA GLU A 67 -13.88 14.48 9.10
C GLU A 67 -13.61 15.99 9.26
N PHE A 68 -13.96 16.54 10.43
CA PHE A 68 -13.70 17.95 10.74
C PHE A 68 -12.21 18.26 10.79
N ALA A 69 -11.41 17.41 11.42
CA ALA A 69 -9.96 17.57 11.48
C ALA A 69 -9.33 17.54 10.08
N THR A 70 -9.82 16.66 9.19
CA THR A 70 -9.39 16.61 7.78
C THR A 70 -9.68 17.92 7.06
N ALA A 71 -10.89 18.46 7.21
CA ALA A 71 -11.27 19.75 6.60
C ALA A 71 -10.43 20.91 7.12
N ALA A 72 -10.21 20.99 8.44
CA ALA A 72 -9.37 21.99 9.07
C ALA A 72 -7.91 21.89 8.64
N ALA A 73 -7.35 20.67 8.60
CA ALA A 73 -6.00 20.43 8.12
C ALA A 73 -5.84 20.82 6.64
N GLY A 74 -6.83 20.49 5.79
CA GLY A 74 -6.85 20.90 4.39
C GLY A 74 -6.79 22.43 4.22
N ALA A 75 -7.57 23.16 5.02
CA ALA A 75 -7.54 24.62 5.05
C ALA A 75 -6.18 25.18 5.49
N ILE A 76 -5.58 24.62 6.55
CA ILE A 76 -4.25 25.03 7.06
C ILE A 76 -3.14 24.76 6.03
N LEU A 77 -3.21 23.61 5.36
CA LEU A 77 -2.25 23.19 4.34
C LEU A 77 -2.48 23.88 2.98
N ASN A 78 -3.55 24.68 2.86
CA ASN A 78 -3.96 25.34 1.62
C ASN A 78 -4.15 24.36 0.45
N ILE A 79 -4.82 23.23 0.72
CA ILE A 79 -5.20 22.20 -0.26
C ILE A 79 -6.71 22.00 -0.27
N ASN A 80 -7.23 21.32 -1.30
CA ASN A 80 -8.63 20.90 -1.33
C ASN A 80 -8.76 19.51 -0.69
N PRO A 81 -9.34 19.36 0.51
CA PRO A 81 -9.51 18.06 1.15
C PRO A 81 -10.65 17.23 0.55
N PHE A 82 -11.37 17.75 -0.46
CA PHE A 82 -12.57 17.13 -1.05
C PHE A 82 -12.38 16.68 -2.51
N ASN A 83 -11.14 16.57 -3.01
CA ASN A 83 -10.85 16.04 -4.35
C ASN A 83 -9.77 14.92 -4.35
N GLN A 84 -9.63 14.24 -5.49
CA GLN A 84 -8.71 13.09 -5.64
C GLN A 84 -8.18 12.95 -7.09
N PRO A 85 -7.47 13.97 -7.63
CA PRO A 85 -7.10 13.99 -9.05
C PRO A 85 -6.22 12.81 -9.48
N ASN A 86 -5.31 12.32 -8.63
CA ASN A 86 -4.34 11.28 -9.01
C ASN A 86 -4.93 9.86 -9.01
N VAL A 87 -6.11 9.66 -8.41
CA VAL A 87 -6.84 8.38 -8.51
C VAL A 87 -7.46 8.21 -9.89
N GLN A 88 -7.75 9.31 -10.59
CA GLN A 88 -8.33 9.26 -11.93
C GLN A 88 -7.34 8.70 -12.96
N GLU A 89 -6.04 8.98 -12.80
CA GLU A 89 -5.00 8.56 -13.73
C GLU A 89 -4.96 7.02 -13.93
N SER A 90 -5.01 6.23 -12.87
CA SER A 90 -5.05 4.76 -13.02
C SER A 90 -6.33 4.23 -13.61
N LYS A 91 -7.46 4.92 -13.41
CA LYS A 91 -8.70 4.58 -14.10
C LYS A 91 -8.55 4.85 -15.60
N ASP A 92 -7.88 5.93 -15.96
CA ASP A 92 -7.63 6.29 -17.35
C ASP A 92 -6.67 5.29 -18.01
N TYR A 93 -5.59 4.87 -17.34
CA TYR A 93 -4.72 3.78 -17.82
C TYR A 93 -5.47 2.46 -17.97
N THR A 94 -6.23 2.04 -16.96
CA THR A 94 -7.05 0.81 -17.02
C THR A 94 -8.02 0.86 -18.20
N LYS A 95 -8.68 2.00 -18.40
CA LYS A 95 -9.62 2.20 -19.51
C LYS A 95 -8.91 2.18 -20.86
N SER A 96 -7.74 2.79 -20.96
CA SER A 96 -6.92 2.76 -22.17
C SER A 96 -6.52 1.33 -22.53
N LEU A 97 -6.02 0.56 -21.55
CA LEU A 97 -5.61 -0.84 -21.72
C LEU A 97 -6.77 -1.75 -22.14
N THR A 98 -7.93 -1.61 -21.49
CA THR A 98 -9.13 -2.41 -21.83
C THR A 98 -9.70 -2.04 -23.20
N ASN A 99 -9.76 -0.75 -23.55
CA ASN A 99 -10.18 -0.33 -24.90
C ASN A 99 -9.25 -0.85 -25.99
N GLU A 100 -7.93 -0.84 -25.73
CA GLU A 100 -6.96 -1.40 -26.66
C GLU A 100 -7.12 -2.91 -26.80
N TYR A 101 -7.34 -3.63 -25.70
CA TYR A 101 -7.66 -5.06 -25.74
C TYR A 101 -8.89 -5.35 -26.60
N GLU A 102 -9.97 -4.59 -26.46
CA GLU A 102 -11.17 -4.75 -27.31
C GLU A 102 -10.86 -4.53 -28.81
N ARG A 103 -9.80 -3.76 -29.13
CA ARG A 103 -9.39 -3.47 -30.51
C ARG A 103 -8.45 -4.52 -31.11
N ILE A 104 -7.49 -5.03 -30.33
CA ILE A 104 -6.39 -5.89 -30.84
C ILE A 104 -6.38 -7.31 -30.24
N GLY A 105 -7.14 -7.57 -29.19
CA GLY A 105 -7.27 -8.87 -28.53
C GLY A 105 -6.14 -9.22 -27.55
N SER A 106 -5.30 -8.26 -27.14
CA SER A 106 -4.18 -8.49 -26.23
C SER A 106 -3.80 -7.25 -25.42
N LEU A 107 -3.31 -7.43 -24.19
CA LEU A 107 -2.66 -6.37 -23.42
C LEU A 107 -1.20 -6.16 -23.88
N PRO A 108 -0.60 -4.98 -23.64
CA PRO A 108 0.82 -4.75 -23.91
C PRO A 108 1.69 -5.78 -23.18
N THR A 109 2.59 -6.43 -23.92
CA THR A 109 3.50 -7.41 -23.33
C THR A 109 4.76 -6.72 -22.81
N GLU A 110 5.03 -6.85 -21.51
CA GLU A 110 6.30 -6.45 -20.91
C GLU A 110 7.26 -7.64 -20.80
N SER A 111 8.56 -7.38 -20.94
CA SER A 111 9.61 -8.38 -20.69
C SER A 111 10.11 -8.26 -19.26
N PRO A 112 10.18 -9.37 -18.49
CA PRO A 112 10.68 -9.31 -17.13
C PRO A 112 12.17 -8.96 -17.12
N VAL A 113 12.59 -8.16 -16.14
CA VAL A 113 14.02 -7.88 -15.89
C VAL A 113 14.72 -9.05 -15.20
N LEU A 114 13.95 -9.93 -14.56
CA LEU A 114 14.43 -11.18 -13.97
C LEU A 114 13.31 -12.24 -14.04
N GLU A 115 13.68 -13.44 -14.44
CA GLU A 115 12.84 -14.63 -14.32
C GLU A 115 13.62 -15.71 -13.55
N THR A 116 13.11 -16.16 -12.42
CA THR A 116 13.79 -17.13 -11.55
C THR A 116 12.77 -17.90 -10.71
N ALA A 117 12.94 -19.23 -10.61
CA ALA A 117 12.09 -20.10 -9.79
C ALA A 117 10.57 -19.89 -9.98
N GLY A 118 10.11 -19.64 -11.22
CA GLY A 118 8.70 -19.40 -11.53
C GLY A 118 8.19 -18.00 -11.18
N ILE A 119 9.08 -17.08 -10.77
CA ILE A 119 8.76 -15.69 -10.45
C ILE A 119 9.33 -14.80 -11.55
N LYS A 120 8.51 -13.86 -12.02
CA LYS A 120 8.88 -12.82 -12.97
C LYS A 120 8.88 -11.47 -12.26
N VAL A 121 9.95 -10.69 -12.44
CA VAL A 121 10.09 -9.34 -11.88
C VAL A 121 10.03 -8.34 -13.02
N TYR A 122 9.16 -7.35 -12.86
CA TYR A 122 8.96 -6.24 -13.79
C TYR A 122 9.27 -4.93 -13.09
N THR A 123 9.78 -3.96 -13.84
CA THR A 123 10.05 -2.62 -13.34
C THR A 123 10.33 -1.67 -14.50
N ASP A 124 10.13 -0.36 -14.28
CA ASP A 124 10.39 0.65 -15.30
C ASP A 124 11.89 0.76 -15.61
N GLN A 125 12.20 1.49 -16.69
CA GLN A 125 13.58 1.65 -17.17
C GLN A 125 14.52 2.30 -16.15
N ALA A 126 14.04 3.28 -15.38
CA ALA A 126 14.86 3.99 -14.40
C ALA A 126 15.22 3.07 -13.24
N ASN A 127 14.26 2.31 -12.73
CA ASN A 127 14.45 1.30 -11.70
C ASN A 127 15.32 0.12 -12.20
N ALA A 128 15.14 -0.32 -13.45
CA ALA A 128 15.97 -1.36 -14.06
C ALA A 128 17.45 -0.93 -14.11
N LEU A 129 17.72 0.33 -14.48
CA LEU A 129 19.07 0.89 -14.49
C LEU A 129 19.64 1.00 -13.07
N ALA A 130 18.86 1.53 -12.12
CA ALA A 130 19.27 1.68 -10.73
C ALA A 130 19.55 0.33 -10.04
N LEU A 131 18.85 -0.73 -10.44
CA LEU A 131 18.97 -2.07 -9.87
C LEU A 131 19.82 -3.03 -10.70
N ALA A 132 20.45 -2.57 -11.79
CA ALA A 132 21.12 -3.43 -12.77
C ALA A 132 22.13 -4.42 -12.13
N THR A 133 22.94 -3.97 -11.18
CA THR A 133 23.93 -4.82 -10.50
C THR A 133 23.31 -5.84 -9.54
N TRP A 134 22.13 -5.54 -8.99
CA TRP A 134 21.35 -6.46 -8.16
C TRP A 134 20.63 -7.49 -9.03
N ILE A 135 20.02 -7.04 -10.13
CA ILE A 135 19.34 -7.89 -11.12
C ILE A 135 20.32 -8.88 -11.75
N ALA A 136 21.53 -8.45 -12.10
CA ALA A 136 22.58 -9.30 -12.66
C ALA A 136 23.00 -10.49 -11.78
N ARG A 137 22.66 -10.47 -10.48
CA ARG A 137 22.90 -11.62 -9.57
C ARG A 137 21.90 -12.76 -9.75
N GLY A 138 20.83 -12.57 -10.52
CA GLY A 138 19.92 -13.64 -10.95
C GLY A 138 19.00 -14.20 -9.86
N THR A 139 18.82 -13.52 -8.73
CA THR A 139 17.97 -13.99 -7.62
C THR A 139 16.96 -12.94 -7.19
N LEU A 140 15.77 -13.39 -6.81
CA LEU A 140 14.72 -12.50 -6.26
C LEU A 140 15.22 -11.80 -4.99
N GLU A 141 15.93 -12.51 -4.12
CA GLU A 141 16.50 -11.95 -2.90
C GLU A 141 17.41 -10.76 -3.20
N SER A 142 18.27 -10.86 -4.22
CA SER A 142 19.13 -9.75 -4.63
C SER A 142 18.34 -8.55 -5.11
N CYS A 143 17.33 -8.75 -5.95
CA CYS A 143 16.48 -7.67 -6.45
C CYS A 143 15.73 -6.97 -5.31
N LEU A 144 15.09 -7.74 -4.42
CA LEU A 144 14.36 -7.19 -3.27
C LEU A 144 15.31 -6.44 -2.34
N ARG A 145 16.50 -6.99 -2.06
CA ARG A 145 17.52 -6.34 -1.25
C ARG A 145 17.98 -5.03 -1.87
N GLY A 146 18.24 -5.02 -3.19
CA GLY A 146 18.61 -3.82 -3.92
C GLY A 146 17.54 -2.74 -3.84
N HIS A 147 16.28 -3.11 -4.06
CA HIS A 147 15.13 -2.20 -3.99
C HIS A 147 14.94 -1.62 -2.58
N ILE A 148 14.89 -2.48 -1.56
CA ILE A 148 14.68 -2.12 -0.15
C ILE A 148 15.85 -1.33 0.45
N ASN A 149 17.07 -1.46 -0.09
CA ASN A 149 18.23 -0.69 0.35
C ASN A 149 18.27 0.76 -0.15
N ARG A 150 17.33 1.16 -1.00
CA ARG A 150 17.19 2.55 -1.45
C ARG A 150 16.39 3.42 -0.49
N LEU A 151 15.76 2.84 0.54
CA LEU A 151 14.99 3.58 1.52
C LEU A 151 15.85 4.65 2.18
N GLU A 152 15.37 5.89 2.14
CA GLU A 152 15.91 7.04 2.82
C GLU A 152 15.09 7.39 4.07
N LEU A 153 15.54 8.42 4.80
CA LEU A 153 14.87 8.89 6.00
C LEU A 153 13.49 9.47 5.64
N LYS A 154 12.44 8.99 6.32
CA LYS A 154 11.01 9.33 6.09
C LYS A 154 10.37 8.67 4.87
N ASP A 155 11.08 7.76 4.21
CA ASP A 155 10.44 6.90 3.23
C ASP A 155 9.50 5.89 3.89
N TYR A 156 8.65 5.30 3.09
CA TYR A 156 7.75 4.21 3.47
C TYR A 156 7.75 3.12 2.40
N VAL A 157 7.31 1.93 2.79
CA VAL A 157 7.10 0.81 1.88
C VAL A 157 5.62 0.52 1.75
N ALA A 158 5.12 0.35 0.53
CA ALA A 158 3.75 -0.04 0.26
C ALA A 158 3.71 -1.38 -0.47
N ILE A 159 3.01 -2.35 0.11
CA ILE A 159 2.76 -3.66 -0.50
C ILE A 159 1.35 -3.66 -1.08
N ASN A 160 1.25 -3.77 -2.41
CA ASN A 160 -0.01 -3.76 -3.15
C ASN A 160 -0.23 -5.15 -3.76
N ALA A 161 -1.14 -5.94 -3.18
CA ALA A 161 -1.36 -7.33 -3.58
C ALA A 161 -2.61 -7.48 -4.45
N TYR A 162 -2.45 -7.88 -5.71
CA TYR A 162 -3.50 -8.38 -6.59
C TYR A 162 -3.61 -9.90 -6.48
N LEU A 163 -3.85 -10.34 -5.24
CA LEU A 163 -4.02 -11.73 -4.86
C LEU A 163 -5.41 -11.92 -4.24
N GLU A 164 -5.86 -13.16 -4.12
CA GLU A 164 -7.08 -13.47 -3.39
C GLU A 164 -6.95 -12.99 -1.93
N MET A 165 -7.94 -12.22 -1.46
CA MET A 165 -7.99 -11.74 -0.09
C MET A 165 -8.52 -12.82 0.85
N ASN A 166 -7.66 -13.77 1.18
CA ASN A 166 -7.93 -14.85 2.11
C ASN A 166 -7.00 -14.77 3.35
N PRO A 167 -7.29 -15.52 4.43
CA PRO A 167 -6.49 -15.48 5.66
C PRO A 167 -5.02 -15.85 5.46
N GLU A 168 -4.73 -16.83 4.60
CA GLU A 168 -3.37 -17.33 4.33
C GLU A 168 -2.51 -16.24 3.65
N ASN A 169 -2.99 -15.68 2.55
CA ASN A 169 -2.32 -14.59 1.85
C ASN A 169 -2.15 -13.37 2.76
N HIS A 170 -3.18 -13.02 3.52
CA HIS A 170 -3.10 -11.90 4.47
C HIS A 170 -2.03 -12.14 5.54
N GLU A 171 -1.94 -13.35 6.10
CA GLU A 171 -0.91 -13.68 7.09
C GLU A 171 0.50 -13.60 6.50
N LEU A 172 0.74 -14.18 5.33
CA LEU A 172 2.04 -14.14 4.65
C LEU A 172 2.47 -12.70 4.31
N LEU A 173 1.56 -11.89 3.79
CA LEU A 173 1.82 -10.48 3.48
C LEU A 173 2.09 -9.67 4.75
N GLN A 174 1.40 -9.95 5.85
CA GLN A 174 1.66 -9.34 7.15
C GLN A 174 3.03 -9.76 7.71
N GLN A 175 3.50 -10.99 7.46
CA GLN A 175 4.85 -11.40 7.83
C GLN A 175 5.90 -10.60 7.04
N ILE A 176 5.74 -10.44 5.72
CA ILE A 176 6.61 -9.60 4.89
C ILE A 176 6.66 -8.16 5.43
N ARG A 177 5.48 -7.58 5.68
CA ARG A 177 5.33 -6.24 6.24
C ARG A 177 6.08 -6.08 7.57
N LYS A 178 5.92 -7.02 8.50
CA LYS A 178 6.61 -7.03 9.80
C LYS A 178 8.12 -7.09 9.64
N VAL A 179 8.63 -7.94 8.75
CA VAL A 179 10.08 -8.07 8.49
C VAL A 179 10.64 -6.73 8.00
N ILE A 180 9.99 -6.09 7.02
CA ILE A 180 10.42 -4.80 6.49
C ILE A 180 10.43 -3.74 7.60
N ARG A 181 9.33 -3.59 8.33
CA ARG A 181 9.25 -2.63 9.45
C ARG A 181 10.33 -2.89 10.49
N ASN A 182 10.50 -4.12 10.96
CA ASN A 182 11.46 -4.41 12.03
C ASN A 182 12.90 -4.13 11.63
N HIS A 183 13.27 -4.42 10.37
CA HIS A 183 14.64 -4.22 9.90
C HIS A 183 14.93 -2.79 9.43
N LYS A 184 13.94 -2.11 8.84
CA LYS A 184 14.12 -0.78 8.24
C LYS A 184 13.56 0.36 9.08
N LYS A 185 12.67 0.06 10.02
CA LYS A 185 12.03 1.03 10.95
C LYS A 185 11.30 2.16 10.21
N VAL A 186 10.67 1.82 9.10
CA VAL A 186 9.90 2.74 8.24
C VAL A 186 8.40 2.43 8.31
N ALA A 187 7.58 3.39 7.88
CA ALA A 187 6.18 3.20 7.50
C ALA A 187 6.02 2.03 6.53
N THR A 188 5.09 1.13 6.85
CA THR A 188 4.69 0.07 5.94
C THR A 188 3.18 0.09 5.77
N THR A 189 2.70 -0.01 4.53
CA THR A 189 1.29 -0.20 4.20
C THR A 189 1.11 -1.52 3.46
N LEU A 190 -0.06 -2.13 3.62
CA LEU A 190 -0.45 -3.34 2.93
C LEU A 190 -1.90 -3.21 2.47
N GLY A 191 -2.14 -3.39 1.17
CA GLY A 191 -3.47 -3.30 0.59
C GLY A 191 -3.73 -4.39 -0.45
N PHE A 192 -4.97 -4.90 -0.46
CA PHE A 192 -5.45 -5.80 -1.51
C PHE A 192 -6.11 -5.01 -2.65
N GLY A 193 -5.66 -5.28 -3.87
CA GLY A 193 -6.19 -4.69 -5.09
C GLY A 193 -7.57 -5.25 -5.47
N PRO A 194 -8.36 -4.50 -6.25
CA PRO A 194 -8.13 -3.12 -6.68
C PRO A 194 -8.55 -2.06 -5.63
N ARG A 195 -8.80 -2.45 -4.37
CA ARG A 195 -9.49 -1.60 -3.38
C ARG A 195 -8.62 -0.53 -2.72
N PHE A 196 -7.30 -0.71 -2.64
CA PHE A 196 -6.42 0.26 -1.95
C PHE A 196 -6.41 1.67 -2.60
N LEU A 197 -6.88 1.78 -3.85
CA LEU A 197 -6.92 3.04 -4.60
C LEU A 197 -7.90 4.08 -4.07
N HIS A 198 -8.96 3.66 -3.40
CA HIS A 198 -9.99 4.58 -2.90
C HIS A 198 -9.59 5.29 -1.61
N SER A 199 -8.59 4.78 -0.89
CA SER A 199 -8.18 5.29 0.42
C SER A 199 -6.75 5.85 0.44
N THR A 200 -5.80 5.27 -0.30
CA THR A 200 -4.38 5.73 -0.29
C THR A 200 -3.80 6.06 -1.67
N GLY A 201 -4.55 5.87 -2.76
CA GLY A 201 -4.05 6.13 -4.12
C GLY A 201 -3.57 7.56 -4.37
N GLN A 202 -4.26 8.56 -3.80
CA GLN A 202 -3.86 9.96 -3.88
C GLN A 202 -2.52 10.22 -3.19
N LEU A 203 -2.23 9.51 -2.11
CA LEU A 203 -0.98 9.64 -1.37
C LEU A 203 0.19 9.00 -2.13
N HIS A 204 -0.03 7.80 -2.67
CA HIS A 204 1.02 7.07 -3.39
C HIS A 204 1.45 7.78 -4.67
N LYS A 205 0.51 8.46 -5.35
CA LYS A 205 0.70 9.02 -6.69
C LYS A 205 0.86 10.54 -6.70
N GLY A 206 0.18 11.24 -5.77
CA GLY A 206 0.20 12.70 -5.67
C GLY A 206 0.94 13.24 -4.45
N GLY A 207 1.42 12.37 -3.56
CA GLY A 207 2.23 12.74 -2.40
C GLY A 207 3.71 12.95 -2.74
N PRO A 208 4.54 13.27 -1.74
CA PRO A 208 6.00 13.31 -1.92
C PRO A 208 6.51 11.95 -2.41
N ASN A 209 7.50 11.97 -3.32
CA ASN A 209 8.16 10.77 -3.84
C ASN A 209 9.06 10.13 -2.76
N THR A 210 8.42 9.46 -1.82
CA THR A 210 8.99 8.83 -0.60
C THR A 210 8.49 7.40 -0.44
N GLY A 211 7.70 6.91 -1.41
CA GLY A 211 7.11 5.59 -1.41
C GLY A 211 7.96 4.60 -2.19
N LEU A 212 8.26 3.47 -1.57
CA LEU A 212 8.86 2.33 -2.22
C LEU A 212 7.80 1.24 -2.39
N PHE A 213 7.44 0.93 -3.63
CA PHE A 213 6.27 0.11 -3.94
C PHE A 213 6.65 -1.32 -4.33
N ILE A 214 5.99 -2.30 -3.72
CA ILE A 214 6.03 -3.71 -4.13
C ILE A 214 4.63 -4.10 -4.55
N GLN A 215 4.42 -4.29 -5.86
CA GLN A 215 3.19 -4.87 -6.39
C GLN A 215 3.36 -6.37 -6.56
N ILE A 216 2.41 -7.16 -6.06
CA ILE A 216 2.43 -8.62 -6.16
C ILE A 216 1.19 -9.04 -6.96
N THR A 217 1.41 -9.72 -8.07
CA THR A 217 0.37 -10.28 -8.93
C THR A 217 0.56 -11.80 -9.04
N SER A 218 -0.49 -12.49 -9.48
CA SER A 218 -0.43 -13.90 -9.83
C SER A 218 -1.30 -14.17 -11.06
N ASP A 219 -0.99 -15.24 -11.76
CA ASP A 219 -1.88 -15.81 -12.76
C ASP A 219 -3.24 -16.16 -12.12
N ASP A 220 -4.30 -16.04 -12.90
CA ASP A 220 -5.65 -16.39 -12.47
C ASP A 220 -5.93 -17.87 -12.68
N ALA A 221 -6.44 -18.55 -11.64
CA ALA A 221 -6.80 -19.96 -11.71
C ALA A 221 -8.07 -20.19 -12.55
N GLU A 222 -9.00 -19.24 -12.51
CA GLU A 222 -10.24 -19.24 -13.27
C GLU A 222 -10.36 -17.92 -14.03
N ASP A 223 -10.78 -18.00 -15.29
CA ASP A 223 -11.08 -16.82 -16.08
C ASP A 223 -12.54 -16.86 -16.54
N LEU A 224 -13.25 -15.76 -16.28
CA LEU A 224 -14.68 -15.63 -16.52
C LEU A 224 -14.94 -14.51 -17.53
N ALA A 225 -15.79 -14.80 -18.52
CA ALA A 225 -16.23 -13.79 -19.46
C ALA A 225 -17.05 -12.71 -18.76
N ILE A 226 -16.87 -11.45 -19.19
CA ILE A 226 -17.72 -10.34 -18.76
C ILE A 226 -18.82 -10.15 -19.80
N PRO A 227 -20.12 -10.28 -19.45
CA PRO A 227 -21.19 -10.08 -20.40
C PRO A 227 -21.13 -8.71 -21.10
N GLY A 228 -21.13 -8.72 -22.43
CA GLY A 228 -21.09 -7.50 -23.25
C GLY A 228 -19.71 -6.84 -23.36
N ARG A 229 -18.63 -7.55 -23.02
CA ARG A 229 -17.24 -7.12 -23.20
C ARG A 229 -16.46 -8.15 -23.98
N GLU A 230 -15.47 -7.70 -24.74
CA GLU A 230 -14.54 -8.59 -25.46
C GLU A 230 -13.39 -9.10 -24.56
N PHE A 231 -13.28 -8.57 -23.34
CA PHE A 231 -12.30 -9.00 -22.34
C PHE A 231 -12.96 -9.70 -21.16
N THR A 232 -12.15 -10.47 -20.43
CA THR A 232 -12.55 -11.29 -19.29
C THR A 232 -12.22 -10.61 -17.95
N PHE A 233 -12.62 -11.23 -16.84
CA PHE A 233 -12.27 -10.73 -15.51
C PHE A 233 -10.77 -10.78 -15.23
N SER A 234 -10.04 -11.79 -15.74
CA SER A 234 -8.58 -11.85 -15.59
C SER A 234 -7.90 -10.70 -16.34
N VAL A 235 -8.34 -10.42 -17.58
CA VAL A 235 -7.83 -9.27 -18.35
C VAL A 235 -8.14 -7.94 -17.66
N LEU A 236 -9.33 -7.80 -17.07
CA LEU A 236 -9.67 -6.60 -16.30
C LEU A 236 -8.77 -6.45 -15.07
N LYS A 237 -8.50 -7.55 -14.34
CA LYS A 237 -7.60 -7.55 -13.17
C LYS A 237 -6.18 -7.15 -13.58
N GLU A 238 -5.66 -7.74 -14.65
CA GLU A 238 -4.34 -7.43 -15.20
C GLU A 238 -4.25 -5.96 -15.66
N ALA A 239 -5.26 -5.47 -16.38
CA ALA A 239 -5.33 -4.07 -16.79
C ALA A 239 -5.37 -3.12 -15.58
N GLN A 240 -6.04 -3.50 -14.49
CA GLN A 240 -6.07 -2.72 -13.24
C GLN A 240 -4.70 -2.71 -12.55
N SER A 241 -4.04 -3.86 -12.41
CA SER A 241 -2.69 -3.91 -11.80
C SER A 241 -1.66 -3.15 -12.62
N THR A 242 -1.71 -3.28 -13.95
CA THR A 242 -0.82 -2.57 -14.86
C THR A 242 -1.10 -1.07 -14.85
N GLY A 243 -2.37 -0.65 -14.87
CA GLY A 243 -2.74 0.77 -14.76
C GLY A 243 -2.30 1.41 -13.43
N ASP A 244 -2.20 0.61 -12.37
CA ASP A 244 -1.64 1.07 -11.10
C ASP A 244 -0.12 1.13 -11.11
N TYR A 245 0.53 0.11 -11.66
CA TYR A 245 1.97 0.10 -11.84
C TYR A 245 2.44 1.32 -12.66
N LEU A 246 1.74 1.63 -13.77
CA LEU A 246 2.06 2.79 -14.62
C LEU A 246 1.96 4.11 -13.85
N ALA A 247 0.89 4.30 -13.06
CA ALA A 247 0.72 5.52 -12.27
C ALA A 247 1.67 5.63 -11.06
N LEU A 248 2.34 4.54 -10.67
CA LEU A 248 3.41 4.56 -9.66
C LEU A 248 4.80 4.76 -10.26
N SER A 249 4.94 4.58 -11.57
CA SER A 249 6.23 4.64 -12.29
C SER A 249 6.52 6.01 -12.93
N THR A 250 5.69 7.01 -12.63
CA THR A 250 5.79 8.40 -13.13
C THR A 250 6.69 9.29 -12.30
#